data_AF-A0A8B7YH26-F1
#
_entry.id   AF-A0A8B7YH26-F1
#
_cell.length_a   1.000
_cell.length_b   1.000
_cell.length_c   1.000
_cell.angle_alpha   90.00
_cell.angle_beta   90.00
_cell.angle_gamma   90.00
#
_symmetry.space_group_name_H-M   'P 1'
#
loop_
_entity.id
_entity.type
_entity.pdbx_description
1 polymer ?
#
loop_
_entity_poly.entity_id
_entity_poly.type
_entity_poly.pdbx_seq_one_letter_code
_entity_poly.pdbx_strand_id
1 'polypeptide(L)'
;MAGKIKVAESSGSDVVLACIQSFGGIFPSDHGFLRRVAWVESKDGTDPNTYRAGYHGGIWQVDKIGFESTKDTASHPGLRNKFASIKSSLSIDWTTVQWDDLRKPLYSALAARLFLANIPSPIPSGLQEQAAYWKNHYNTSSGAGSESKFVNDVKTLENK
;
A
#
# COMPACT_ATOMS: atom_id res chain seq x y z
N MET A 1 11.05 -16.28 6.16
CA MET A 1 10.56 -15.05 5.50
C MET A 1 9.62 -14.20 6.38
N ALA A 2 8.77 -14.78 7.24
CA ALA A 2 7.77 -14.02 8.02
C ALA A 2 8.30 -12.91 8.96
N GLY A 3 9.57 -12.97 9.38
CA GLY A 3 10.15 -11.95 10.27
C GLY A 3 10.45 -10.61 9.59
N LYS A 4 10.84 -10.60 8.31
CA LYS A 4 11.35 -9.38 7.64
C LYS A 4 10.27 -8.32 7.42
N ILE A 5 9.02 -8.73 7.19
CA ILE A 5 7.93 -7.79 6.87
C ILE A 5 7.53 -6.90 8.06
N LYS A 6 7.95 -7.23 9.29
CA LYS A 6 7.73 -6.40 10.49
C LYS A 6 8.97 -5.63 10.94
N VAL A 7 10.12 -5.82 10.28
CA VAL A 7 11.35 -5.07 10.54
C VAL A 7 11.33 -3.78 9.71
N ALA A 8 11.59 -2.65 10.37
CA ALA A 8 11.63 -1.37 9.69
C ALA A 8 12.61 -1.38 8.51
N GLU A 9 12.22 -0.75 7.41
CA GLU A 9 13.06 -0.48 6.22
C GLU A 9 13.52 -1.73 5.45
N SER A 10 13.04 -2.92 5.83
CA SER A 10 13.17 -4.11 4.99
C SER A 10 12.53 -3.86 3.63
N SER A 11 13.25 -4.18 2.56
CA SER A 11 12.89 -3.79 1.20
C SER A 11 13.19 -4.94 0.23
N GLY A 12 12.68 -4.83 -1.01
CA GLY A 12 12.84 -5.81 -2.08
C GLY A 12 11.58 -6.58 -2.41
N SER A 13 11.58 -7.20 -3.60
CA SER A 13 10.44 -7.94 -4.14
C SER A 13 9.95 -9.06 -3.21
N ASP A 14 10.86 -9.77 -2.54
CA ASP A 14 10.54 -10.85 -1.60
C ASP A 14 9.76 -10.33 -0.39
N VAL A 15 10.17 -9.18 0.14
CA VAL A 15 9.48 -8.49 1.26
C VAL A 15 8.09 -8.04 0.83
N VAL A 16 7.96 -7.41 -0.35
CA VAL A 16 6.67 -6.95 -0.89
C VAL A 16 5.71 -8.11 -1.10
N LEU A 17 6.16 -9.19 -1.74
CA LEU A 17 5.32 -10.36 -1.98
C LEU A 17 4.91 -11.02 -0.67
N ALA A 18 5.80 -11.14 0.31
CA ALA A 18 5.47 -11.66 1.62
C ALA A 18 4.42 -10.81 2.35
N CYS A 19 4.45 -9.48 2.23
CA CYS A 19 3.41 -8.61 2.78
C CYS A 19 2.05 -8.90 2.13
N ILE A 20 1.99 -8.93 0.79
CA ILE A 20 0.74 -9.16 0.04
C ILE A 20 0.15 -10.53 0.38
N GLN A 21 0.98 -11.56 0.44
CA GLN A 21 0.56 -12.93 0.78
C GLN A 21 0.01 -13.04 2.21
N SER A 22 0.51 -12.22 3.14
CA SER A 22 0.10 -12.29 4.55
C SER A 22 -1.36 -11.89 4.80
N PHE A 23 -2.00 -11.17 3.88
CA PHE A 23 -3.36 -10.67 4.11
C PHE A 23 -4.43 -11.75 4.20
N GLY A 24 -4.21 -12.96 3.68
CA GLY A 24 -5.08 -14.12 3.93
C GLY A 24 -6.59 -13.89 3.72
N GLY A 25 -6.99 -13.03 2.77
CA GLY A 25 -8.39 -12.72 2.48
C GLY A 25 -9.01 -11.53 3.24
N ILE A 26 -8.25 -10.79 4.05
CA ILE A 26 -8.72 -9.55 4.72
C ILE A 26 -9.28 -8.53 3.72
N PHE A 27 -8.72 -8.51 2.50
CA PHE A 27 -9.10 -7.60 1.44
C PHE A 27 -9.55 -8.39 0.21
N PRO A 28 -10.49 -7.85 -0.59
CA PRO A 28 -10.80 -8.43 -1.89
C PRO A 28 -9.56 -8.43 -2.80
N SER A 29 -9.63 -9.20 -3.88
CA SER A 29 -8.59 -9.16 -4.93
C SER A 29 -8.35 -7.72 -5.38
N ASP A 30 -7.09 -7.39 -5.61
CA ASP A 30 -6.66 -6.12 -6.18
C ASP A 30 -6.09 -6.30 -7.59
N HIS A 31 -6.21 -7.50 -8.17
CA HIS A 31 -5.65 -7.83 -9.48
C HIS A 31 -4.16 -7.48 -9.63
N GLY A 32 -3.37 -7.66 -8.56
CA GLY A 32 -1.93 -7.38 -8.55
C GLY A 32 -1.60 -5.89 -8.43
N PHE A 33 -2.61 -5.03 -8.23
CA PHE A 33 -2.42 -3.59 -8.15
C PHE A 33 -1.47 -3.17 -7.03
N LEU A 34 -1.60 -3.73 -5.82
CA LEU A 34 -0.72 -3.35 -4.71
C LEU A 34 0.75 -3.70 -5.01
N ARG A 35 1.01 -4.80 -5.72
CA ARG A 35 2.37 -5.15 -6.18
C ARG A 35 2.92 -4.09 -7.14
N ARG A 36 2.10 -3.60 -8.07
CA ARG A 36 2.46 -2.57 -9.04
C ARG A 36 2.72 -1.23 -8.36
N VAL A 37 1.86 -0.83 -7.40
CA VAL A 37 2.05 0.40 -6.62
C VAL A 37 3.38 0.38 -5.86
N ALA A 38 3.73 -0.72 -5.18
CA ALA A 38 5.03 -0.83 -4.48
C ALA A 38 6.23 -0.52 -5.40
N TRP A 39 6.17 -0.99 -6.65
CA TRP A 39 7.23 -0.74 -7.63
C TRP A 39 7.22 0.70 -8.15
N VAL A 40 6.04 1.25 -8.43
CA VAL A 40 5.89 2.60 -8.99
C VAL A 40 6.30 3.67 -7.97
N GLU A 41 5.96 3.48 -6.70
CA GLU A 41 6.17 4.45 -5.63
C GLU A 41 7.61 4.44 -5.09
N SER A 42 8.25 3.27 -5.01
CA SER A 42 9.52 3.15 -4.27
C SER A 42 10.49 2.10 -4.79
N LYS A 43 10.20 1.46 -5.93
CA LYS A 43 10.97 0.31 -6.43
C LYS A 43 11.11 -0.78 -5.34
N ASP A 44 9.98 -1.13 -4.72
CA ASP A 44 9.92 -2.09 -3.60
C ASP A 44 10.71 -1.65 -2.36
N GLY A 45 10.76 -0.35 -2.11
CA GLY A 45 11.49 0.26 -1.01
C GLY A 45 12.98 0.50 -1.26
N THR A 46 13.49 0.15 -2.44
CA THR A 46 14.91 0.31 -2.78
C THR A 46 15.26 1.69 -3.33
N ASP A 47 14.27 2.53 -3.68
CA ASP A 47 14.52 3.92 -4.04
C ASP A 47 15.11 4.68 -2.83
N PRO A 48 16.22 5.43 -3.00
CA PRO A 48 16.87 6.14 -1.90
C PRO A 48 15.97 7.17 -1.20
N ASN A 49 14.91 7.65 -1.88
CA ASN A 49 13.95 8.59 -1.30
C ASN A 49 12.80 7.93 -0.55
N THR A 50 12.73 6.60 -0.48
CA THR A 50 11.65 5.86 0.19
C THR A 50 11.55 6.24 1.67
N TYR A 51 12.67 6.19 2.40
CA TYR A 51 12.74 6.36 3.85
C TYR A 51 13.40 7.68 4.26
N ARG A 52 12.96 8.79 3.66
CA ARG A 52 13.48 10.13 3.94
C ARG A 52 13.01 10.67 5.29
N ALA A 53 13.78 11.60 5.86
CA ALA A 53 13.44 12.26 7.12
C ALA A 53 12.08 12.98 7.01
N GLY A 54 11.24 12.84 8.04
CA GLY A 54 9.91 13.46 8.09
C GLY A 54 8.84 12.79 7.21
N TYR A 55 9.15 11.67 6.56
CA TYR A 55 8.19 10.91 5.78
C TYR A 55 8.25 9.42 6.11
N HIS A 56 7.10 8.86 6.51
CA HIS A 56 7.04 7.50 7.08
C HIS A 56 6.17 6.53 6.27
N GLY A 57 5.67 6.93 5.09
CA GLY A 57 4.76 6.15 4.26
C GLY A 57 5.26 4.78 3.77
N GLY A 58 6.56 4.49 3.95
CA GLY A 58 7.16 3.20 3.65
C GLY A 58 7.17 2.85 2.18
N ILE A 59 7.20 1.55 1.87
CA ILE A 59 7.29 1.04 0.48
C ILE A 59 6.15 1.58 -0.40
N TRP A 60 4.94 1.71 0.13
CA TRP A 60 3.78 2.16 -0.65
C TRP A 60 3.58 3.69 -0.65
N GLN A 61 4.44 4.46 0.00
CA GLN A 61 4.39 5.93 0.03
C GLN A 61 2.99 6.49 0.36
N VAL A 62 2.32 5.90 1.36
CA VAL A 62 1.09 6.47 1.91
C VAL A 62 1.45 7.69 2.76
N ASP A 63 1.03 8.87 2.33
CA ASP A 63 1.28 10.10 3.09
C ASP A 63 0.50 10.14 4.42
N LYS A 64 0.76 11.16 5.23
CA LYS A 64 0.17 11.26 6.56
C LYS A 64 -1.36 11.39 6.51
N ILE A 65 -1.89 12.13 5.55
CA ILE A 65 -3.34 12.35 5.38
C ILE A 65 -4.01 11.05 4.96
N GLY A 66 -3.44 10.34 3.98
CA GLY A 66 -3.88 9.02 3.54
C GLY A 66 -3.87 8.02 4.70
N PHE A 67 -2.81 8.02 5.51
CA PHE A 67 -2.75 7.19 6.72
C PHE A 67 -3.85 7.52 7.73
N GLU A 68 -4.06 8.80 8.04
CA GLU A 68 -5.12 9.24 8.96
C GLU A 68 -6.50 8.82 8.47
N SER A 69 -6.75 8.87 7.16
CA SER A 69 -8.01 8.38 6.58
C SER A 69 -8.25 6.88 6.80
N THR A 70 -7.18 6.08 6.95
CA THR A 70 -7.30 4.64 7.27
C THR A 70 -7.86 4.38 8.66
N LYS A 71 -7.98 5.42 9.50
CA LYS A 71 -8.54 5.38 10.85
C LYS A 71 -9.92 6.01 10.95
N ASP A 72 -10.40 6.67 9.90
CA ASP A 72 -11.69 7.36 9.89
C ASP A 72 -12.87 6.37 9.72
N THR A 73 -13.20 5.70 10.81
CA THR A 73 -14.36 4.79 10.87
C THR A 73 -15.71 5.51 10.93
N ALA A 74 -15.72 6.84 11.08
CA ALA A 74 -16.95 7.62 11.06
C ALA A 74 -17.43 7.74 9.61
N SER A 75 -16.55 8.16 8.69
CA SER A 75 -16.87 8.24 7.26
C SER A 75 -16.82 6.88 6.56
N HIS A 76 -16.00 5.95 7.06
CA HIS A 76 -15.79 4.63 6.44
C HIS A 76 -16.06 3.49 7.44
N PRO A 77 -17.33 3.22 7.80
CA PRO A 77 -17.69 2.25 8.84
C PRO A 77 -17.20 0.82 8.53
N GLY A 78 -17.00 0.47 7.25
CA GLY A 78 -16.46 -0.82 6.82
C GLY A 78 -15.04 -1.11 7.31
N LEU A 79 -14.28 -0.08 7.71
CA LEU A 79 -12.94 -0.24 8.30
C LEU A 79 -12.96 -1.04 9.61
N ARG A 80 -14.04 -0.96 10.41
CA ARG A 80 -14.14 -1.69 11.70
C ARG A 80 -13.98 -3.19 11.52
N ASN A 81 -14.63 -3.76 10.49
CA ASN A 81 -14.52 -5.18 10.18
C ASN A 81 -13.09 -5.54 9.73
N LYS A 82 -12.45 -4.65 8.96
CA LYS A 82 -11.06 -4.86 8.53
C LYS A 82 -10.10 -4.83 9.71
N PHE A 83 -10.28 -3.92 10.68
CA PHE A 83 -9.46 -3.88 11.90
C PHE A 83 -9.58 -5.18 12.70
N ALA A 84 -10.81 -5.71 12.84
CA ALA A 84 -11.02 -6.99 13.50
C ALA A 84 -10.30 -8.14 12.78
N SER A 85 -10.40 -8.22 11.44
CA SER A 85 -9.70 -9.23 10.65
C SER A 85 -8.18 -9.08 10.73
N ILE A 86 -7.64 -7.85 10.68
CA ILE A 86 -6.20 -7.58 10.84
C ILE A 86 -5.72 -8.03 12.23
N LYS A 87 -6.47 -7.70 13.28
CA LYS A 87 -6.13 -8.11 14.66
C LYS A 87 -6.11 -9.62 14.81
N SER A 88 -7.12 -10.30 14.27
CA SER A 88 -7.24 -11.77 14.32
C SER A 88 -6.14 -12.47 13.52
N SER A 89 -5.91 -12.06 12.28
CA SER A 89 -5.01 -12.77 11.35
C SER A 89 -3.54 -12.39 11.48
N LEU A 90 -3.23 -11.14 11.88
CA LEU A 90 -1.86 -10.60 11.87
C LEU A 90 -1.33 -10.21 13.26
N SER A 91 -2.21 -10.27 14.28
CA SER A 91 -1.94 -9.81 15.63
C SER A 91 -1.48 -8.35 15.68
N ILE A 92 -2.13 -7.50 14.86
CA ILE A 92 -1.87 -6.06 14.79
C ILE A 92 -3.14 -5.31 15.19
N ASP A 93 -3.06 -4.47 16.21
CA ASP A 93 -4.15 -3.56 16.55
C ASP A 93 -4.01 -2.25 15.76
N TRP A 94 -4.69 -2.17 14.61
CA TRP A 94 -4.58 -1.03 13.69
C TRP A 94 -4.92 0.32 14.34
N THR A 95 -5.76 0.32 15.37
CA THR A 95 -6.16 1.55 16.06
C THR A 95 -4.98 2.23 16.76
N THR A 96 -4.01 1.44 17.22
CA THR A 96 -2.83 1.90 17.97
C THR A 96 -1.63 2.26 17.08
N VAL A 97 -1.63 1.82 15.82
CA VAL A 97 -0.55 2.03 14.85
C VAL A 97 -0.29 3.53 14.67
N GLN A 98 0.97 3.96 14.69
CA GLN A 98 1.35 5.34 14.41
C GLN A 98 1.87 5.48 12.98
N TRP A 99 1.92 6.71 12.44
CA TRP A 99 2.40 6.92 11.07
C TRP A 99 3.84 6.39 10.89
N ASP A 100 4.68 6.54 11.91
CA ASP A 100 6.06 6.06 11.91
C ASP A 100 6.18 4.53 11.80
N ASP A 101 5.15 3.78 12.22
CA ASP A 101 5.13 2.32 12.07
C ASP A 101 5.06 1.89 10.61
N LEU A 102 4.62 2.76 9.67
CA LEU A 102 4.60 2.45 8.25
C LEU A 102 6.01 2.29 7.67
N ARG A 103 7.07 2.62 8.41
CA ARG A 103 8.44 2.19 8.03
C ARG A 103 8.60 0.67 8.04
N LYS A 104 7.72 -0.08 8.71
CA LYS A 104 7.65 -1.54 8.66
C LYS A 104 6.82 -1.96 7.43
N PRO A 105 7.34 -2.83 6.55
CA PRO A 105 6.69 -3.17 5.28
C PRO A 105 5.23 -3.62 5.39
N LEU A 106 4.91 -4.50 6.34
CA LEU A 106 3.55 -5.00 6.53
C LEU A 106 2.59 -3.88 6.94
N TYR A 107 3.05 -2.93 7.74
CA TYR A 107 2.24 -1.79 8.17
C TYR A 107 2.03 -0.81 7.01
N SER A 108 3.07 -0.53 6.22
CA SER A 108 2.92 0.22 4.95
C SER A 108 1.91 -0.42 4.01
N ALA A 109 1.99 -1.75 3.83
CA ALA A 109 1.09 -2.50 2.96
C ALA A 109 -0.37 -2.45 3.45
N LEU A 110 -0.59 -2.60 4.75
CA LEU A 110 -1.91 -2.49 5.36
C LEU A 110 -2.47 -1.07 5.24
N ALA A 111 -1.66 -0.03 5.44
CA ALA A 111 -2.08 1.35 5.25
C ALA A 111 -2.55 1.57 3.81
N ALA A 112 -1.78 1.08 2.82
CA ALA A 112 -2.16 1.18 1.41
C ALA A 112 -3.49 0.46 1.10
N ARG A 113 -3.70 -0.76 1.61
CA ARG A 113 -4.96 -1.50 1.40
C ARG A 113 -6.15 -0.89 2.11
N LEU A 114 -5.97 -0.35 3.31
CA LEU A 114 -7.04 0.31 4.05
C LEU A 114 -7.40 1.65 3.40
N PHE A 115 -6.42 2.41 2.94
CA PHE A 115 -6.65 3.61 2.13
C PHE A 115 -7.45 3.29 0.86
N LEU A 116 -7.03 2.25 0.12
CA LEU A 116 -7.76 1.78 -1.06
C LEU A 116 -9.18 1.29 -0.74
N ALA A 117 -9.41 0.73 0.45
CA ALA A 117 -10.72 0.27 0.86
C ALA A 117 -11.72 1.40 1.16
N ASN A 118 -11.24 2.63 1.36
CA ASN A 118 -12.09 3.81 1.50
C ASN A 118 -12.64 4.29 0.14
N ILE A 119 -12.03 3.85 -0.97
CA ILE A 119 -12.47 4.22 -2.31
C ILE A 119 -13.59 3.27 -2.75
N PRO A 120 -14.79 3.80 -3.10
CA PRO A 120 -15.93 2.96 -3.46
C PRO A 120 -15.79 2.26 -4.81
N SER A 121 -14.90 2.77 -5.67
CA SER A 121 -14.63 2.20 -6.99
C SER A 121 -13.75 0.95 -6.86
N PRO A 122 -14.14 -0.20 -7.45
CA PRO A 122 -13.34 -1.40 -7.43
C PRO A 122 -12.02 -1.20 -8.18
N ILE A 123 -10.98 -1.88 -7.72
CA ILE A 123 -9.68 -1.87 -8.38
C ILE A 123 -9.83 -2.63 -9.72
N PRO A 124 -9.51 -2.02 -10.86
CA PRO A 124 -9.64 -2.67 -12.16
C PRO A 124 -8.55 -3.72 -12.36
N SER A 125 -8.75 -4.64 -13.31
CA SER A 125 -7.79 -5.71 -13.63
C SER A 125 -6.78 -5.34 -14.72
N GLY A 126 -7.17 -4.49 -15.67
CA GLY A 126 -6.34 -4.07 -16.79
C GLY A 126 -5.28 -3.04 -16.38
N LEU A 127 -4.12 -3.08 -17.06
CA LEU A 127 -2.96 -2.26 -16.70
C LEU A 127 -3.25 -0.76 -16.92
N GLN A 128 -3.88 -0.41 -18.03
CA GLN A 128 -4.23 0.96 -18.39
C GLN A 128 -5.26 1.53 -17.41
N GLU A 129 -6.28 0.74 -17.07
CA GLU A 129 -7.31 1.12 -16.12
C GLU A 129 -6.72 1.24 -14.70
N GLN A 130 -5.78 0.38 -14.32
CA GLN A 130 -5.06 0.52 -13.06
C GLN A 130 -4.17 1.77 -13.03
N ALA A 131 -3.57 2.17 -14.14
CA ALA A 131 -2.81 3.40 -14.23
C ALA A 131 -3.70 4.62 -13.99
N ALA A 132 -4.86 4.67 -14.64
CA ALA A 132 -5.87 5.71 -14.42
C ALA A 132 -6.40 5.70 -12.98
N TYR A 133 -6.70 4.51 -12.43
CA TYR A 133 -7.14 4.34 -11.04
C TYR A 133 -6.09 4.86 -10.05
N TRP A 134 -4.82 4.48 -10.22
CA TRP A 134 -3.72 4.98 -9.42
C TRP A 134 -3.60 6.50 -9.50
N LYS A 135 -3.69 7.08 -10.70
CA LYS A 135 -3.57 8.53 -10.88
C LYS A 135 -4.71 9.28 -10.20
N ASN A 136 -5.94 8.80 -10.33
CA ASN A 136 -7.12 9.46 -9.79
C ASN A 136 -7.27 9.30 -8.27
N HIS A 137 -6.83 8.17 -7.72
CA HIS A 137 -7.18 7.81 -6.34
C HIS A 137 -6.00 7.65 -5.40
N TYR A 138 -4.78 7.39 -5.90
CA TYR A 138 -3.62 7.09 -5.07
C TYR A 138 -2.53 8.17 -5.15
N ASN A 139 -2.10 8.53 -6.36
CA ASN A 139 -1.15 9.61 -6.59
C ASN A 139 -1.83 10.99 -6.53
N THR A 140 -3.11 11.05 -6.88
CA THR A 140 -3.95 12.25 -7.06
C THR A 140 -3.47 13.18 -8.19
N SER A 141 -4.31 14.16 -8.57
CA SER A 141 -3.98 15.15 -9.61
C SER A 141 -2.76 16.00 -9.26
N SER A 142 -2.58 16.33 -7.97
CA SER A 142 -1.44 17.10 -7.46
C SER A 142 -0.13 16.31 -7.40
N GLY A 143 -0.19 14.97 -7.50
CA GLY A 143 1.00 14.14 -7.56
C GLY A 143 1.73 14.30 -8.90
N ALA A 144 3.07 14.28 -8.88
CA ALA A 144 3.89 14.42 -10.08
C ALA A 144 3.85 13.20 -11.02
N GLY A 145 3.15 12.13 -10.62
CA GLY A 145 3.01 10.91 -11.39
C GLY A 145 2.10 11.07 -12.61
N SER A 146 2.33 10.26 -13.65
CA SER A 146 1.45 10.15 -14.81
C SER A 146 1.06 8.70 -15.06
N GLU A 147 -0.09 8.48 -15.70
CA GLU A 147 -0.51 7.14 -16.11
C GLU A 147 0.54 6.46 -16.99
N SER A 148 1.16 7.21 -17.90
CA SER A 148 2.25 6.70 -18.75
C SER A 148 3.47 6.26 -17.93
N LYS A 149 3.84 7.01 -16.87
CA LYS A 149 4.91 6.60 -15.95
C LYS A 149 4.55 5.27 -15.27
N PHE A 150 3.33 5.16 -14.75
CA PHE A 150 2.85 3.93 -14.10
C PHE A 150 2.95 2.74 -15.06
N VAL A 151 2.42 2.86 -16.27
CA VAL A 151 2.47 1.78 -17.28
C VAL A 151 3.90 1.37 -17.62
N ASN A 152 4.80 2.34 -17.84
CA ASN A 152 6.20 2.07 -18.18
C ASN A 152 6.96 1.39 -17.03
N ASP A 153 6.75 1.86 -15.81
CA ASP A 153 7.33 1.26 -14.61
C ASP A 153 6.85 -0.19 -14.44
N VAL A 154 5.55 -0.44 -14.58
CA VAL A 154 4.98 -1.78 -14.45
C VAL A 154 5.47 -2.73 -15.54
N LYS A 155 5.55 -2.28 -16.79
CA LYS A 155 6.15 -3.09 -17.87
C LYS A 155 7.61 -3.45 -17.55
N THR A 156 8.36 -2.53 -16.95
CA THR A 156 9.74 -2.80 -16.51
C THR A 156 9.80 -3.82 -15.36
N LEU A 157 8.80 -3.84 -14.48
CA LEU A 157 8.68 -4.84 -13.43
C LEU A 157 8.34 -6.22 -13.99
N GLU A 158 7.36 -6.31 -14.88
CA GLU A 158 6.79 -7.57 -15.36
C GLU A 158 7.64 -8.26 -16.45
N ASN A 159 8.60 -7.53 -17.04
CA ASN A 159 9.56 -8.08 -18.01
C ASN A 159 10.86 -8.60 -17.37
N LYS A 160 10.95 -8.62 -16.03
CA LYS A 160 12.09 -9.17 -15.28
C LYS A 160 11.83 -10.61 -14.86
#